data_AF-A0A3N4LIF6-F1
#
_entry.id   AF-A0A3N4LIF6-F1
#
_cell.length_a   1.000
_cell.length_b   1.000
_cell.length_c   1.000
_cell.angle_alpha   90.00
_cell.angle_beta   90.00
_cell.angle_gamma   90.00
#
_symmetry.space_group_name_H-M   'P 1'
#
loop_
_entity.id
_entity.type
_entity.pdbx_description
1 polymer ?
#
loop_
_entity_poly.entity_id
_entity_poly.type
_entity_poly.pdbx_seq_one_letter_code
_entity_poly.pdbx_strand_id
1 'polypeptide(L)' 'VLYGLSAIGSKLCVYTWTEETSRFLPKPIPIDPKYTIDTSPRSRSDLDLLSTEGEERIRGIVAHIKTMCGQ' A
#
# COMPACT_ATOMS: atom_id res chain seq x y z
N VAL A 1 9.42 -5.14 8.30
CA VAL A 1 8.11 -4.58 7.90
C VAL A 1 7.74 -5.14 6.53
N LEU A 2 6.55 -5.68 6.35
CA LEU A 2 6.04 -6.06 5.02
C LEU A 2 5.13 -4.96 4.49
N TYR A 3 5.07 -4.82 3.16
CA TYR A 3 4.21 -3.83 2.50
C TYR A 3 3.11 -4.54 1.72
N GLY A 4 1.88 -4.04 1.82
CA GLY A 4 0.75 -4.42 0.97
C GLY A 4 0.30 -3.21 0.15
N LEU A 5 -0.28 -3.45 -1.02
CA LEU A 5 -0.80 -2.39 -1.89
C LEU A 5 -2.19 -2.78 -2.39
N SER A 6 -3.10 -1.81 -2.38
CA SER A 6 -4.33 -1.83 -3.18
C SER A 6 -4.21 -0.79 -4.29
N ALA A 7 -4.66 -1.11 -5.50
CA ALA A 7 -4.41 -0.28 -6.68
C ALA A 7 -5.63 -0.22 -7.60
N ILE A 8 -6.07 1.01 -7.92
CA ILE A 8 -7.06 1.25 -8.97
C ILE A 8 -6.58 2.39 -9.85
N GLY A 9 -6.24 2.06 -11.09
CA GLY A 9 -5.59 3.00 -12.01
C GLY A 9 -4.28 3.50 -11.42
N SER A 10 -4.09 4.82 -11.37
CA SER A 10 -2.89 5.42 -10.75
C SER A 10 -2.98 5.59 -9.23
N LYS A 11 -4.15 5.34 -8.63
CA LYS A 11 -4.37 5.57 -7.20
C LYS A 11 -4.01 4.34 -6.40
N LEU A 12 -3.11 4.51 -5.44
CA LEU A 12 -2.57 3.46 -4.60
C LEU A 12 -2.92 3.73 -3.13
N CYS A 13 -3.24 2.65 -2.41
CA CYS A 13 -3.31 2.65 -0.96
C CYS A 13 -2.22 1.72 -0.42
N VAL A 14 -1.32 2.26 0.40
CA VAL A 14 -0.18 1.55 0.95
C VAL A 14 -0.52 1.05 2.35
N TYR A 15 -0.27 -0.24 2.59
CA TYR A 15 -0.37 -0.89 3.89
C TYR A 15 1.02 -1.29 4.37
N THR A 16 1.25 -1.18 5.67
CA THR A 16 2.41 -1.75 6.35
C THR A 16 1.97 -2.82 7.32
N TRP A 17 2.76 -3.87 7.43
CA TRP A 17 2.59 -4.93 8.40
C TRP A 17 3.91 -5.17 9.14
N THR A 18 3.82 -5.38 10.43
CA THR A 18 4.98 -5.57 11.31
C THR A 18 4.77 -6.83 12.12
N GLU A 19 5.79 -7.67 12.28
CA GLU A 19 5.68 -8.91 13.05
C GLU A 19 5.27 -8.63 14.51
N GLU A 20 5.82 -7.55 15.08
CA GLU A 20 5.63 -7.14 16.48
C GLU A 20 4.16 -6.91 16.84
N THR A 21 3.40 -6.31 15.93
CA THR A 21 1.98 -6.03 16.15
C THR A 21 1.06 -7.01 15.43
N SER A 22 1.60 -7.76 14.45
CA SER A 22 0.85 -8.62 13.53
C SER A 22 -0.36 -7.94 12.89
N ARG A 23 -0.31 -6.62 12.71
CA ARG A 23 -1.42 -5.79 12.21
C ARG A 23 -1.03 -5.07 10.93
N PHE A 24 -1.99 -4.97 10.02
CA PHE A 24 -1.91 -4.07 8.87
C PHE A 24 -2.35 -2.66 9.26
N LEU A 25 -1.56 -1.68 8.86
CA LEU A 25 -1.87 -0.26 9.00
C LEU A 25 -1.78 0.43 7.62
N PRO A 26 -2.81 1.16 7.18
CA PRO A 26 -4.12 1.30 7.83
C PRO A 26 -4.88 -0.03 7.91
N LYS A 27 -5.92 -0.10 8.77
CA LYS A 27 -6.74 -1.33 8.90
C LYS A 27 -7.24 -1.77 7.51
N PRO A 28 -7.12 -3.07 7.15
CA PRO A 28 -7.63 -3.59 5.90
C PRO A 28 -9.11 -3.28 5.73
N ILE A 29 -9.53 -3.10 4.49
CA ILE A 29 -10.93 -2.88 4.17
C ILE A 29 -11.65 -4.22 4.22
N PRO A 30 -12.77 -4.34 4.95
CA PRO A 30 -13.55 -5.57 4.98
C PRO A 30 -13.96 -6.01 3.58
N ILE A 31 -13.86 -7.31 3.31
CA ILE A 31 -14.30 -7.91 2.05
C ILE A 31 -15.83 -7.91 2.02
N ASP A 32 -16.42 -7.25 1.02
CA ASP A 32 -17.84 -7.39 0.68
C ASP A 32 -17.95 -8.07 -0.69
N PRO A 33 -18.64 -9.23 -0.80
CA PRO A 33 -18.76 -9.97 -2.05
C PRO A 33 -19.50 -9.21 -3.16
N LYS A 34 -20.19 -8.11 -2.86
CA LYS A 34 -20.92 -7.28 -3.83
C LYS A 34 -20.09 -6.11 -4.38
N TYR A 35 -18.92 -5.82 -3.81
CA TYR A 35 -18.11 -4.65 -4.17
C TYR A 35 -16.66 -5.02 -4.47
N THR A 36 -15.99 -4.21 -5.30
CA THR A 36 -14.56 -4.38 -5.58
C THR A 36 -13.74 -4.15 -4.32
N ILE A 37 -13.11 -5.20 -3.82
CA ILE A 37 -12.29 -5.22 -2.61
C ILE A 37 -10.97 -4.42 -2.73
N ASP A 38 -10.58 -4.07 -3.96
CA ASP A 38 -9.39 -3.26 -4.25
C ASP A 38 -9.69 -1.74 -4.17
N THR A 39 -10.94 -1.36 -3.90
CA THR A 39 -11.32 0.04 -3.72
C THR A 39 -11.01 0.49 -2.30
N SER A 40 -9.87 1.17 -2.13
CA SER A 40 -9.64 1.92 -0.90
C SER A 40 -10.46 3.22 -0.89
N PRO A 41 -11.09 3.60 0.26
CA PRO A 41 -11.78 4.87 0.38
C PRO A 41 -10.93 6.01 -0.16
N ARG A 42 -11.53 7.02 -0.79
CA ARG A 42 -10.79 8.15 -1.40
C ARG A 42 -9.82 8.84 -0.43
N SER A 43 -10.10 8.80 0.87
CA SER A 43 -9.24 9.31 1.94
C SER A 43 -7.99 8.46 2.23
N ARG A 44 -7.89 7.25 1.68
CA ARG A 44 -6.80 6.29 1.88
C ARG A 44 -6.06 5.92 0.59
N SER A 45 -6.65 6.19 -0.57
CA SER A 45 -5.98 6.18 -1.88
C SER A 45 -5.36 7.54 -2.19
N ASP A 46 -4.57 8.06 -1.25
CA ASP A 46 -3.96 9.39 -1.32
C ASP A 46 -2.76 9.45 -2.27
N LEU A 47 -2.15 8.29 -2.55
CA LEU A 47 -0.98 8.22 -3.38
C LEU A 47 -1.36 8.10 -4.86
N ASP A 48 -0.93 9.05 -5.68
CA ASP A 48 -1.02 8.99 -7.13
C ASP A 48 0.33 8.61 -7.72
N LEU A 49 0.45 7.42 -8.30
CA LEU A 49 1.68 6.94 -8.91
C LEU A 49 2.22 7.86 -10.01
N LEU A 50 1.34 8.61 -10.69
CA LEU A 50 1.75 9.51 -11.76
C LEU A 50 2.27 10.87 -11.24
N SER A 51 2.16 11.12 -9.94
CA SER A 51 2.79 12.27 -9.30
C SER A 51 4.24 11.95 -8.94
N THR A 52 5.11 12.96 -8.95
CA THR A 52 6.52 12.82 -8.53
C THR A 52 6.62 12.27 -7.11
N GLU A 53 5.82 12.78 -6.18
CA GLU A 53 5.77 12.30 -4.80
C GLU A 53 5.35 10.82 -4.73
N GLY A 54 4.35 10.42 -5.52
CA GLY A 54 3.89 9.05 -5.59
C GLY A 54 4.93 8.09 -6.12
N GLU A 55 5.60 8.47 -7.21
CA GLU A 55 6.71 7.70 -7.77
C GLU A 55 7.86 7.56 -6.75
N GLU A 56 8.30 8.66 -6.15
CA GLU A 56 9.38 8.66 -5.17
C GLU A 56 9.06 7.77 -3.96
N ARG A 57 7.83 7.85 -3.44
CA ARG A 57 7.39 7.01 -2.32
C ARG A 57 7.42 5.53 -2.67
N ILE A 58 6.96 5.15 -3.86
CA ILE A 58 6.99 3.75 -4.31
C ILE A 58 8.42 3.28 -4.54
N ARG A 59 9.29 4.11 -5.13
CA ARG A 59 10.72 3.80 -5.25
C ARG A 59 11.37 3.58 -3.88
N GLY A 60 11.03 4.40 -2.89
CA GLY A 60 11.50 4.25 -1.50
C GLY A 60 11.06 2.93 -0.87
N ILE A 61 9.79 2.53 -1.07
CA ILE A 61 9.27 1.23 -0.59
C ILE A 61 10.03 0.08 -1.24
N VAL A 62 10.21 0.12 -2.57
CA VAL A 62 10.95 -0.92 -3.30
C VAL A 62 12.40 -1.01 -2.83
N ALA A 63 13.07 0.12 -2.63
CA ALA A 63 14.44 0.15 -2.12
C ALA A 63 14.54 -0.49 -0.73
N HIS A 64 13.61 -0.16 0.18
CA HIS A 64 13.57 -0.76 1.51
C HIS A 64 13.33 -2.29 1.45
N ILE A 65 12.42 -2.75 0.59
CA ILE A 65 12.18 -4.19 0.38
C ILE A 65 13.44 -4.89 -0.09
N LYS A 66 14.14 -4.32 -1.08
CA LYS A 66 15.42 -4.87 -1.57
C LYS A 66 16.44 -5.01 -0.45
N THR A 67 16.61 -3.96 0.37
CA THR A 67 17.50 -4.01 1.53
C THR A 67 17.12 -5.14 2.51
N MET A 68 15.83 -5.33 2.82
CA MET A 68 15.39 -6.43 3.69
C MET A 68 15.62 -7.81 3.08
N CYS A 69 15.54 -7.93 1.75
CA CYS A 69 15.81 -9.18 1.03
C CYS A 69 17.30 -9.39 0.70
N GLY A 70 18.20 -8.47 1.06
CA GLY A 70 19.62 -8.55 0.73
C GLY A 70 19.95 -8.37 -0.76
N GLN A 71 19.11 -7.62 -1.50
CA GLN A 71 19.25 -7.31 -2.92
C GLN A 71 19.80 -5.90 -3.17
#